data_AF-A0A7Y7PD99-F1
#
_entry.id   AF-A0A7Y7PD99-F1
#
_cell.length_a   1.000
_cell.length_b   1.000
_cell.length_c   1.000
_cell.angle_alpha   90.00
_cell.angle_beta   90.00
_cell.angle_gamma   90.00
#
_symmetry.space_group_name_H-M   'P 1'
#
loop_
_entity.id
_entity.type
_entity.pdbx_description
1 polymer ?
#
loop_
_entity_poly.entity_id
_entity_poly.type
_entity_poly.pdbx_seq_one_letter_code
_entity_poly.pdbx_strand_id
1 'polypeptide(L)'
;MKTMKYYSILKLACILIPGIFALSGCKKDSAVEKAPALPPQSGFVMNFGDFSNPGDTLKSAAVADTYTNWGYAYLNVAAWNVTLAAGLAIPTASFAEAFNHEAVYHPNDHNWTWTYNFSSGFISYEAVLTGAIVGDSTSWEMRITKAGAYSNFLWYYGKSAITQTGGNWTLMESPESPNTIIRINWNKYSDGTSDIKYTNIKPGAAANGSYIYYGTTLASFDRYYKIYNTSLSNLTEIEWSSTLHNGHVKDPHHFNDSSWHCWDISLQDVVCP
;
A
#
# COMPACT_ATOMS: atom_id res chain seq x y z
N MET A 1 -43.85 18.48 86.34
CA MET A 1 -44.45 17.18 85.98
C MET A 1 -45.08 17.34 84.60
N LYS A 2 -44.53 16.63 83.58
CA LYS A 2 -45.09 16.23 82.25
C LYS A 2 -45.98 17.25 81.49
N THR A 3 -45.87 17.53 80.19
CA THR A 3 -45.04 17.11 79.04
C THR A 3 -45.46 18.02 77.87
N MET A 4 -44.54 18.15 76.89
CA MET A 4 -44.57 18.88 75.62
C MET A 4 -45.89 18.94 74.82
N LYS A 5 -46.01 19.99 73.98
CA LYS A 5 -46.27 19.84 72.54
C LYS A 5 -45.76 21.07 71.76
N TYR A 6 -44.90 20.80 70.77
CA TYR A 6 -44.39 21.77 69.79
C TYR A 6 -45.46 22.08 68.74
N TYR A 7 -45.66 23.36 68.43
CA TYR A 7 -46.33 23.84 67.23
C TYR A 7 -45.41 24.77 66.44
N SER A 8 -45.46 24.58 65.13
CA SER A 8 -44.89 25.39 64.05
C SER A 8 -45.25 26.87 64.16
N ILE A 9 -44.31 27.78 63.83
CA ILE A 9 -44.54 29.06 63.13
C ILE A 9 -43.18 29.63 62.64
N LEU A 10 -43.02 29.60 61.32
CA LEU A 10 -42.62 30.69 60.42
C LEU A 10 -41.81 31.86 61.03
N LYS A 11 -40.54 31.99 60.64
CA LYS A 11 -39.90 33.31 60.45
C LYS A 11 -39.01 33.36 59.21
N LEU A 12 -39.37 34.35 58.40
CA LEU A 12 -38.76 34.91 57.21
C LEU A 12 -37.35 35.45 57.50
N ALA A 13 -36.39 35.17 56.62
CA ALA A 13 -35.15 35.94 56.53
C ALA A 13 -34.71 36.04 55.06
N CYS A 14 -34.88 37.23 54.50
CA CYS A 14 -34.29 37.65 53.22
C CYS A 14 -32.78 37.81 53.38
N ILE A 15 -31.98 37.13 52.54
CA ILE A 15 -30.60 37.54 52.25
C ILE A 15 -30.38 37.42 50.74
N LEU A 16 -30.00 38.56 50.15
CA LEU A 16 -29.60 38.74 48.75
C LEU A 16 -28.48 37.78 48.35
N ILE A 17 -28.61 37.12 47.19
CA ILE A 17 -27.49 36.49 46.48
C ILE A 17 -27.34 37.20 45.13
N PRO A 18 -26.17 37.80 44.81
CA PRO A 18 -25.93 38.44 43.53
C PRO A 18 -25.86 37.40 42.41
N GLY A 19 -26.50 37.71 41.29
CA GLY A 19 -26.46 36.91 40.07
C GLY A 19 -25.04 36.78 39.52
N ILE A 20 -24.51 35.56 39.56
CA ILE A 20 -23.38 35.15 38.73
C ILE A 20 -24.00 34.66 37.43
N PHE A 21 -23.98 35.52 36.41
CA PHE A 21 -24.11 35.10 35.02
C PHE A 21 -22.92 34.19 34.71
N ALA A 22 -23.12 32.88 34.83
CA ALA A 22 -22.24 31.92 34.20
C ALA A 22 -22.44 32.06 32.69
N LEU A 23 -21.59 32.85 32.05
CA LEU A 23 -21.31 32.70 30.62
C LEU A 23 -20.75 31.30 30.45
N SER A 24 -21.63 30.36 30.14
CA SER A 24 -21.27 29.07 29.55
C SER A 24 -20.62 29.37 28.21
N GLY A 25 -19.30 29.64 28.25
CA GLY A 25 -18.44 29.56 27.11
C GLY A 25 -18.42 28.11 26.65
N CYS A 26 -19.41 27.74 25.84
CA CYS A 26 -19.25 26.66 24.89
C CYS A 26 -18.01 27.04 24.07
N LYS A 27 -16.85 26.47 24.43
CA LYS A 27 -15.86 26.16 23.41
C LYS A 27 -16.63 25.25 22.46
N LYS A 28 -17.10 25.83 21.34
CA LYS A 28 -17.33 25.02 20.16
C LYS A 28 -15.97 24.37 19.93
N ASP A 29 -15.87 23.09 20.24
CA ASP A 29 -14.85 22.26 19.63
C ASP A 29 -15.08 22.46 18.13
N SER A 30 -14.31 23.37 17.54
CA SER A 30 -14.20 23.49 16.10
C SER A 30 -13.91 22.08 15.65
N ALA A 31 -14.83 21.47 14.88
CA ALA A 31 -14.65 20.12 14.40
C ALA A 31 -13.25 20.04 13.80
N VAL A 32 -12.33 19.35 14.50
CA VAL A 32 -10.98 19.15 14.00
C VAL A 32 -11.19 18.36 12.73
N GLU A 33 -10.87 18.96 11.58
CA GLU A 33 -11.04 18.31 10.30
C GLU A 33 -10.25 17.00 10.32
N LYS A 34 -11.00 15.88 10.28
CA LYS A 34 -10.43 14.55 10.42
C LYS A 34 -9.56 14.26 9.19
N ALA A 35 -8.29 13.94 9.44
CA ALA A 35 -7.37 13.56 8.38
C ALA A 35 -7.92 12.39 7.54
N PRO A 36 -7.72 12.39 6.21
CA PRO A 36 -8.03 11.24 5.39
C PRO A 36 -7.19 10.05 5.85
N ALA A 37 -7.79 8.86 5.81
CA ALA A 37 -7.04 7.65 6.09
C ALA A 37 -5.95 7.44 5.04
N LEU A 38 -4.74 7.11 5.48
CA LEU A 38 -3.68 6.68 4.57
C LEU A 38 -4.15 5.45 3.77
N PRO A 39 -3.87 5.39 2.46
CA PRO A 39 -4.15 4.18 1.68
C PRO A 39 -3.39 2.99 2.27
N PRO A 40 -3.92 1.76 2.18
CA PRO A 40 -3.24 0.59 2.75
C PRO A 40 -1.85 0.38 2.14
N GLN A 41 -0.91 -0.18 2.91
CA GLN A 41 0.42 -0.53 2.41
C GLN A 41 0.38 -1.41 1.17
N SER A 42 -0.59 -2.35 1.10
CA SER A 42 -0.81 -3.21 -0.07
C SER A 42 -1.27 -2.46 -1.33
N GLY A 43 -1.69 -1.19 -1.21
CA GLY A 43 -1.97 -0.29 -2.34
C GLY A 43 -0.72 0.42 -2.87
N PHE A 44 0.43 0.23 -2.22
CA PHE A 44 1.70 0.79 -2.66
C PHE A 44 2.75 -0.29 -2.88
N VAL A 45 2.79 -1.34 -2.05
CA VAL A 45 3.78 -2.43 -2.04
C VAL A 45 3.12 -3.73 -2.50
N MET A 46 3.59 -4.27 -3.62
CA MET A 46 3.20 -5.58 -4.12
C MET A 46 3.73 -6.69 -3.20
N ASN A 47 2.91 -7.70 -2.95
CA ASN A 47 3.35 -8.88 -2.20
C ASN A 47 4.22 -9.77 -3.11
N PHE A 48 5.41 -10.16 -2.62
CA PHE A 48 6.33 -11.12 -3.24
C PHE A 48 6.67 -12.30 -2.31
N GLY A 49 6.11 -12.34 -1.11
CA GLY A 49 6.49 -13.26 -0.04
C GLY A 49 6.30 -14.73 -0.42
N ASP A 50 5.29 -15.03 -1.23
CA ASP A 50 4.97 -16.39 -1.69
C ASP A 50 6.03 -16.96 -2.66
N PHE A 51 6.95 -16.11 -3.16
CA PHE A 51 8.07 -16.48 -4.04
C PHE A 51 9.43 -16.05 -3.45
N SER A 52 9.61 -16.15 -2.13
CA SER A 52 10.82 -15.64 -1.44
C SER A 52 11.90 -16.68 -1.14
N ASN A 53 11.63 -17.98 -1.28
CA ASN A 53 12.57 -19.04 -0.89
C ASN A 53 13.18 -19.81 -2.10
N PRO A 54 14.47 -19.64 -2.41
CA PRO A 54 15.14 -20.37 -3.49
C PRO A 54 15.40 -21.84 -3.15
N GLY A 55 15.35 -22.24 -1.87
CA GLY A 55 15.59 -23.63 -1.43
C GLY A 55 14.62 -24.64 -2.05
N ASP A 56 13.50 -24.13 -2.56
CA ASP A 56 12.47 -24.89 -3.26
C ASP A 56 12.88 -25.20 -4.73
N THR A 57 13.85 -24.46 -5.32
CA THR A 57 14.40 -24.69 -6.70
C THR A 57 15.62 -25.59 -6.78
N LEU A 58 16.37 -25.71 -5.68
CA LEU A 58 17.73 -26.25 -5.71
C LEU A 58 17.82 -27.74 -5.35
N LYS A 59 16.69 -28.43 -5.16
CA LYS A 59 16.66 -29.89 -4.88
C LYS A 59 16.79 -30.73 -6.16
N SER A 60 17.74 -30.41 -7.03
CA SER A 60 17.99 -31.16 -8.27
C SER A 60 19.32 -31.91 -8.21
N ALA A 61 19.28 -33.14 -7.67
CA ALA A 61 20.38 -34.10 -7.85
C ALA A 61 19.94 -35.58 -7.85
N ALA A 62 18.63 -35.90 -7.83
CA ALA A 62 18.15 -37.28 -7.92
C ALA A 62 17.08 -37.39 -9.02
N VAL A 63 17.31 -38.34 -9.91
CA VAL A 63 16.67 -38.51 -11.22
C VAL A 63 15.25 -39.09 -11.06
N ALA A 64 14.22 -38.26 -11.02
CA ALA A 64 12.81 -38.60 -11.35
C ALA A 64 11.89 -37.36 -11.35
N ASP A 65 12.14 -36.40 -10.45
CA ASP A 65 11.23 -35.27 -10.23
C ASP A 65 11.79 -33.99 -10.89
N THR A 66 11.03 -33.37 -11.80
CA THR A 66 11.39 -32.09 -12.42
C THR A 66 10.67 -30.94 -11.72
N TYR A 67 11.33 -29.79 -11.57
CA TYR A 67 10.81 -28.59 -10.88
C TYR A 67 10.79 -27.38 -11.82
N THR A 68 10.73 -27.65 -13.12
CA THR A 68 11.02 -26.67 -14.16
C THR A 68 9.94 -25.60 -14.26
N ASN A 69 8.68 -25.97 -14.11
CA ASN A 69 7.54 -25.07 -14.25
C ASN A 69 7.47 -24.08 -13.09
N TRP A 70 7.53 -24.60 -11.86
CA TRP A 70 7.58 -23.78 -10.66
C TRP A 70 8.86 -22.92 -10.62
N GLY A 71 10.01 -23.49 -10.98
CA GLY A 71 11.28 -22.76 -11.04
C GLY A 71 11.24 -21.59 -12.04
N TYR A 72 10.63 -21.79 -13.21
CA TYR A 72 10.42 -20.72 -14.19
C TYR A 72 9.51 -19.61 -13.66
N ALA A 73 8.40 -19.97 -13.02
CA ALA A 73 7.50 -19.02 -12.37
C ALA A 73 8.23 -18.20 -11.29
N TYR A 74 8.97 -18.87 -10.41
CA TYR A 74 9.77 -18.25 -9.36
C TYR A 74 10.79 -17.25 -9.92
N LEU A 75 11.57 -17.64 -10.93
CA LEU A 75 12.61 -16.77 -11.49
C LEU A 75 12.02 -15.51 -12.13
N ASN A 76 10.87 -15.61 -12.80
CA ASN A 76 10.19 -14.46 -13.38
C ASN A 76 9.72 -13.46 -12.31
N VAL A 77 9.11 -13.96 -11.23
CA VAL A 77 8.66 -13.10 -10.11
C VAL A 77 9.86 -12.50 -9.37
N ALA A 78 10.90 -13.29 -9.10
CA ALA A 78 12.11 -12.85 -8.42
C ALA A 78 12.85 -11.76 -9.19
N ALA A 79 12.95 -11.86 -10.52
CA ALA A 79 13.58 -10.84 -11.37
C ALA A 79 12.90 -9.47 -11.22
N TRP A 80 11.56 -9.44 -11.16
CA TRP A 80 10.81 -8.22 -10.90
C TRP A 80 10.99 -7.72 -9.48
N ASN A 81 10.93 -8.61 -8.48
CA ASN A 81 11.12 -8.24 -7.09
C ASN A 81 12.49 -7.55 -6.87
N VAL A 82 13.58 -8.12 -7.41
CA VAL A 82 14.92 -7.52 -7.32
C VAL A 82 14.98 -6.16 -8.00
N THR A 83 14.44 -6.05 -9.21
CA THR A 83 14.43 -4.80 -9.98
C THR A 83 13.67 -3.69 -9.25
N LEU A 84 12.50 -4.03 -8.69
CA LEU A 84 11.66 -3.10 -7.95
C LEU A 84 12.25 -2.76 -6.59
N ALA A 85 12.82 -3.72 -5.85
CA ALA A 85 13.44 -3.49 -4.55
C ALA A 85 14.57 -2.45 -4.64
N ALA A 86 15.39 -2.50 -5.69
CA ALA A 86 16.45 -1.53 -5.91
C ALA A 86 15.91 -0.11 -6.20
N GLY A 87 14.87 0.01 -7.04
CA GLY A 87 14.32 1.30 -7.45
C GLY A 87 13.31 1.91 -6.47
N LEU A 88 12.67 1.09 -5.64
CA LEU A 88 11.55 1.50 -4.78
C LEU A 88 11.89 1.59 -3.29
N ALA A 89 13.14 1.34 -2.90
CA ALA A 89 13.55 1.35 -1.49
C ALA A 89 13.18 2.65 -0.76
N ILE A 90 13.42 3.81 -1.38
CA ILE A 90 13.07 5.12 -0.79
C ILE A 90 11.54 5.31 -0.74
N PRO A 91 10.80 5.22 -1.87
CA PRO A 91 9.34 5.35 -1.85
C PRO A 91 8.62 4.41 -0.88
N THR A 92 9.03 3.13 -0.84
CA THR A 92 8.41 2.13 0.02
C THR A 92 8.71 2.39 1.50
N ALA A 93 9.96 2.72 1.85
CA ALA A 93 10.31 3.05 3.23
C ALA A 93 9.60 4.32 3.72
N SER A 94 9.54 5.38 2.89
CA SER A 94 8.83 6.59 3.27
C SER A 94 7.35 6.34 3.45
N PHE A 95 6.71 5.58 2.54
CA PHE A 95 5.28 5.29 2.67
C PHE A 95 4.95 4.42 3.88
N ALA A 96 5.78 3.41 4.15
CA ALA A 96 5.61 2.55 5.32
C ALA A 96 5.74 3.35 6.63
N GLU A 97 6.71 4.27 6.70
CA GLU A 97 6.93 5.08 7.89
C GLU A 97 5.78 6.06 8.16
N ALA A 98 5.07 6.54 7.14
CA ALA A 98 3.94 7.48 7.29
C ALA A 98 2.87 7.01 8.31
N PHE A 99 2.69 5.69 8.45
CA PHE A 99 1.71 5.09 9.37
C PHE A 99 2.07 5.27 10.85
N ASN A 100 3.31 5.67 11.16
CA ASN A 100 3.79 5.90 12.51
C ASN A 100 3.66 7.37 12.95
N HIS A 101 3.10 8.23 12.10
CA HIS A 101 3.02 9.68 12.33
C HIS A 101 1.59 10.20 12.23
N GLU A 102 1.32 11.27 12.96
CA GLU A 102 0.04 11.97 12.93
C GLU A 102 0.06 13.12 11.91
N ALA A 103 -1.10 13.37 11.32
CA ALA A 103 -1.26 14.44 10.35
C ALA A 103 -1.53 15.79 11.03
N VAL A 104 -0.95 16.86 10.50
CA VAL A 104 -1.25 18.25 10.87
C VAL A 104 -2.13 18.86 9.78
N TYR A 105 -3.29 19.39 10.16
CA TYR A 105 -4.17 20.11 9.24
C TYR A 105 -3.69 21.55 9.01
N HIS A 106 -3.67 22.00 7.75
CA HIS A 106 -3.32 23.35 7.35
C HIS A 106 -4.56 24.08 6.78
N PRO A 107 -5.23 24.93 7.57
CA PRO A 107 -6.49 25.57 7.17
C PRO A 107 -6.38 26.47 5.93
N ASN A 108 -5.21 27.04 5.65
CA ASN A 108 -5.00 27.92 4.51
C ASN A 108 -4.89 27.15 3.18
N ASP A 109 -4.38 25.92 3.25
CA ASP A 109 -4.10 25.07 2.08
C ASP A 109 -5.14 23.94 1.92
N HIS A 110 -6.06 23.82 2.88
CA HIS A 110 -7.09 22.78 2.95
C HIS A 110 -6.52 21.37 2.75
N ASN A 111 -5.39 21.10 3.41
CA ASN A 111 -4.68 19.84 3.32
C ASN A 111 -4.14 19.39 4.68
N TRP A 112 -3.70 18.13 4.72
CA TRP A 112 -3.03 17.53 5.87
C TRP A 112 -1.60 17.19 5.50
N THR A 113 -0.69 17.35 6.44
CA THR A 113 0.73 17.04 6.27
C THR A 113 1.21 16.07 7.34
N TRP A 114 1.94 15.04 6.93
CA TRP A 114 2.74 14.19 7.80
C TRP A 114 4.21 14.53 7.55
N THR A 115 4.91 15.01 8.57
CA THR A 115 6.34 15.32 8.50
C THR A 115 7.11 14.40 9.43
N TYR A 116 8.10 13.69 8.91
CA TYR A 116 8.85 12.70 9.67
C TYR A 116 10.22 12.42 9.09
N ASN A 117 11.09 11.82 9.91
CA ASN A 117 12.36 11.28 9.45
C ASN A 117 12.25 9.77 9.25
N PHE A 118 12.94 9.24 8.25
CA PHE A 118 13.04 7.81 8.03
C PHE A 118 14.43 7.44 7.51
N SER A 119 14.79 6.17 7.60
CA SER A 119 16.07 5.66 7.09
C SER A 119 15.83 4.64 5.98
N SER A 120 16.66 4.70 4.94
CA SER A 120 16.77 3.64 3.93
C SER A 120 18.23 3.21 3.87
N GLY A 121 18.50 1.97 4.31
CA GLY A 121 19.86 1.53 4.61
C GLY A 121 20.48 2.39 5.73
N PHE A 122 21.68 2.92 5.48
CA PHE A 122 22.41 3.77 6.43
C PHE A 122 22.19 5.27 6.21
N ILE A 123 21.25 5.66 5.35
CA ILE A 123 21.01 7.06 4.97
C ILE A 123 19.70 7.53 5.60
N SER A 124 19.74 8.69 6.25
CA SER A 124 18.57 9.37 6.81
C SER A 124 17.98 10.37 5.82
N TYR A 125 16.66 10.47 5.84
CA TYR A 125 15.86 11.34 4.98
C TYR A 125 14.78 12.05 5.80
N GLU A 126 14.35 13.22 5.35
CA GLU A 126 13.15 13.90 5.84
C GLU A 126 12.06 13.76 4.80
N ALA A 127 10.88 13.30 5.21
CA ALA A 127 9.70 13.10 4.38
C ALA A 127 8.60 14.08 4.77
N VAL A 128 7.89 14.56 3.75
CA VAL A 128 6.68 15.37 3.85
C VAL A 128 5.64 14.74 2.94
N LEU A 129 4.69 14.01 3.53
CA LEU A 129 3.50 13.53 2.83
C LEU A 129 2.40 14.58 2.98
N THR A 130 1.77 14.99 1.89
CA THR A 130 0.57 15.81 1.92
C THR A 130 -0.62 15.04 1.37
N GLY A 131 -1.79 15.27 1.96
CA GLY A 131 -3.07 14.72 1.53
C GLY A 131 -4.11 15.83 1.44
N ALA A 132 -4.86 15.92 0.36
CA ALA A 132 -5.96 16.87 0.21
C ALA A 132 -7.22 16.14 -0.26
N ILE A 133 -8.36 16.35 0.41
CA ILE A 133 -9.62 15.74 0.02
C ILE A 133 -10.20 16.51 -1.17
N VAL A 134 -10.43 15.82 -2.28
CA VAL A 134 -10.95 16.35 -3.54
C VAL A 134 -12.09 15.46 -4.02
N GLY A 135 -13.33 15.89 -3.79
CA GLY A 135 -14.53 15.10 -4.05
C GLY A 135 -14.52 13.80 -3.27
N ASP A 136 -14.67 12.67 -3.96
CA ASP A 136 -14.67 11.32 -3.36
C ASP A 136 -13.26 10.69 -3.26
N SER A 137 -12.21 11.49 -3.45
CA SER A 137 -10.82 11.04 -3.45
C SER A 137 -9.94 11.89 -2.55
N THR A 138 -8.80 11.35 -2.14
CA THR A 138 -7.69 12.10 -1.56
C THR A 138 -6.56 12.17 -2.57
N SER A 139 -6.06 13.37 -2.85
CA SER A 139 -4.87 13.63 -3.64
C SER A 139 -3.64 13.62 -2.73
N TRP A 140 -2.59 12.92 -3.13
CA TRP A 140 -1.40 12.69 -2.32
C TRP A 140 -0.13 13.16 -3.02
N GLU A 141 0.79 13.75 -2.27
CA GLU A 141 2.17 14.02 -2.72
C GLU A 141 3.17 13.65 -1.63
N MET A 142 4.22 12.91 -1.98
CA MET A 142 5.36 12.65 -1.11
C MET A 142 6.57 13.42 -1.60
N ARG A 143 7.08 14.31 -0.75
CA ARG A 143 8.32 15.03 -0.97
C ARG A 143 9.37 14.59 0.04
N ILE A 144 10.60 14.40 -0.44
CA ILE A 144 11.70 13.91 0.40
C ILE A 144 12.92 14.81 0.23
N THR A 145 13.59 15.05 1.34
CA THR A 145 14.85 15.78 1.45
C THR A 145 15.94 14.83 1.91
N LYS A 146 17.12 14.92 1.28
CA LYS A 146 18.36 14.29 1.73
C LYS A 146 19.38 15.40 1.97
N ALA A 147 19.74 15.59 3.23
CA ALA A 147 20.67 16.64 3.65
C ALA A 147 21.97 16.61 2.82
N GLY A 148 22.36 17.77 2.29
CA GLY A 148 23.55 17.91 1.46
C GLY A 148 23.45 17.35 0.03
N ALA A 149 22.30 16.82 -0.40
CA ALA A 149 22.11 16.29 -1.75
C ALA A 149 20.94 16.96 -2.50
N TYR A 150 19.72 16.89 -1.97
CA TYR A 150 18.54 17.47 -2.59
C TYR A 150 17.48 17.81 -1.54
N SER A 151 16.60 18.75 -1.86
CA SER A 151 15.53 19.20 -0.96
C SER A 151 14.17 19.12 -1.65
N ASN A 152 13.18 18.64 -0.90
CA ASN A 152 11.76 18.68 -1.24
C ASN A 152 11.41 18.06 -2.60
N PHE A 153 12.17 17.03 -2.99
CA PHE A 153 11.99 16.33 -4.27
C PHE A 153 10.72 15.50 -4.23
N LEU A 154 9.84 15.67 -5.22
CA LEU A 154 8.62 14.88 -5.36
C LEU A 154 9.00 13.45 -5.77
N TRP A 155 8.86 12.49 -4.86
CA TRP A 155 9.18 11.08 -5.13
C TRP A 155 8.01 10.32 -5.72
N TYR A 156 6.81 10.59 -5.21
CA TYR A 156 5.60 10.03 -5.78
C TYR A 156 4.38 10.88 -5.46
N TYR A 157 3.36 10.73 -6.28
CA TYR A 157 2.07 11.39 -6.11
C TYR A 157 0.96 10.50 -6.64
N GLY A 158 -0.28 10.73 -6.20
CA GLY A 158 -1.35 9.81 -6.52
C GLY A 158 -2.71 10.24 -6.03
N LYS A 159 -3.68 9.36 -6.20
CA LYS A 159 -5.02 9.49 -5.65
C LYS A 159 -5.46 8.19 -5.01
N SER A 160 -6.25 8.28 -3.96
CA SER A 160 -7.00 7.15 -3.40
C SER A 160 -8.45 7.52 -3.22
N ALA A 161 -9.36 6.54 -3.36
CA ALA A 161 -10.73 6.72 -2.93
C ALA A 161 -10.79 6.91 -1.41
N ILE A 162 -11.65 7.79 -0.91
CA ILE A 162 -11.85 8.01 0.54
C ILE A 162 -12.35 6.73 1.22
N THR A 163 -13.06 5.88 0.47
CA THR A 163 -13.54 4.56 0.86
C THR A 163 -12.42 3.50 0.95
N GLN A 164 -11.18 3.85 0.59
CA GLN A 164 -10.03 2.94 0.54
C GLN A 164 -10.22 1.71 -0.37
N THR A 165 -11.07 1.82 -1.39
CA THR A 165 -11.36 0.73 -2.34
C THR A 165 -10.42 0.70 -3.54
N GLY A 166 -9.59 1.73 -3.74
CA GLY A 166 -8.66 1.76 -4.86
C GLY A 166 -7.94 3.09 -4.98
N GLY A 167 -6.97 3.13 -5.89
CA GLY A 167 -6.17 4.31 -6.14
C GLY A 167 -5.07 4.07 -7.15
N ASN A 168 -4.25 5.11 -7.34
CA ASN A 168 -3.07 5.04 -8.17
C ASN A 168 -1.94 5.91 -7.62
N TRP A 169 -0.70 5.52 -7.95
CA TRP A 169 0.51 6.27 -7.66
C TRP A 169 1.35 6.42 -8.93
N THR A 170 2.04 7.55 -9.05
CA THR A 170 3.08 7.81 -10.05
C THR A 170 4.37 8.04 -9.32
N LEU A 171 5.41 7.31 -9.67
CA LEU A 171 6.72 7.40 -9.04
C LEU A 171 7.70 8.10 -9.98
N MET A 172 8.54 8.93 -9.38
CA MET A 172 9.63 9.65 -10.02
C MET A 172 10.92 8.84 -9.87
N GLU A 173 11.79 8.92 -10.88
CA GLU A 173 13.03 8.14 -10.93
C GLU A 173 14.06 8.56 -9.88
N SER A 174 14.46 9.83 -9.93
CA SER A 174 15.46 10.37 -9.00
C SER A 174 15.48 11.90 -9.08
N PRO A 175 16.04 12.58 -8.07
CA PRO A 175 16.33 14.02 -8.12
C PRO A 175 17.20 14.44 -9.31
N GLU A 176 18.15 13.60 -9.73
CA GLU A 176 19.07 13.88 -10.83
C GLU A 176 18.43 13.65 -12.21
N SER A 177 17.34 12.88 -12.27
CA SER A 177 16.60 12.57 -13.50
C SER A 177 15.12 12.45 -13.16
N PRO A 178 14.36 13.55 -13.10
CA PRO A 178 13.00 13.57 -12.56
C PRO A 178 11.95 13.08 -13.57
N ASN A 179 12.19 11.91 -14.18
CA ASN A 179 11.24 11.27 -15.07
C ASN A 179 10.21 10.48 -14.26
N THR A 180 8.99 10.39 -14.75
CA THR A 180 8.02 9.41 -14.26
C THR A 180 8.42 8.02 -14.74
N ILE A 181 8.51 7.04 -13.84
CA ILE A 181 9.01 5.70 -14.18
C ILE A 181 8.00 4.59 -13.97
N ILE A 182 7.19 4.69 -12.92
CA ILE A 182 6.27 3.62 -12.55
C ILE A 182 4.90 4.22 -12.26
N ARG A 183 3.87 3.63 -12.88
CA ARG A 183 2.48 3.79 -12.48
C ARG A 183 2.05 2.58 -11.68
N ILE A 184 1.57 2.82 -10.46
CA ILE A 184 0.91 1.82 -9.62
C ILE A 184 -0.59 2.06 -9.73
N ASN A 185 -1.36 1.03 -10.02
CA ASN A 185 -2.82 1.03 -9.83
C ASN A 185 -3.17 -0.11 -8.89
N TRP A 186 -4.13 0.11 -7.99
CA TRP A 186 -4.52 -0.90 -7.02
C TRP A 186 -6.02 -0.81 -6.72
N ASN A 187 -6.62 -1.95 -6.41
CA ASN A 187 -8.03 -2.05 -6.04
C ASN A 187 -8.24 -3.02 -4.88
N LYS A 188 -9.31 -2.80 -4.14
CA LYS A 188 -9.87 -3.69 -3.12
C LYS A 188 -11.35 -3.89 -3.39
N TYR A 189 -11.76 -5.14 -3.40
CA TYR A 189 -13.12 -5.53 -3.73
C TYR A 189 -13.88 -5.93 -2.47
N SER A 190 -15.21 -5.85 -2.54
CA SER A 190 -16.11 -6.15 -1.41
C SER A 190 -16.10 -7.61 -0.99
N ASP A 191 -15.67 -8.50 -1.86
CA ASP A 191 -15.53 -9.94 -1.59
C ASP A 191 -14.21 -10.31 -0.88
N GLY A 192 -13.40 -9.31 -0.53
CA GLY A 192 -12.12 -9.48 0.15
C GLY A 192 -10.93 -9.63 -0.80
N THR A 193 -11.16 -9.72 -2.12
CA THR A 193 -10.08 -9.78 -3.10
C THR A 193 -9.44 -8.40 -3.34
N SER A 194 -8.24 -8.39 -3.90
CA SER A 194 -7.51 -7.17 -4.25
C SER A 194 -6.51 -7.42 -5.38
N ASP A 195 -6.08 -6.33 -6.01
CA ASP A 195 -5.06 -6.36 -7.04
C ASP A 195 -4.16 -5.11 -7.00
N ILE A 196 -2.96 -5.25 -7.55
CA ILE A 196 -2.00 -4.18 -7.74
C ILE A 196 -1.17 -4.40 -9.00
N LYS A 197 -1.06 -3.36 -9.82
CA LYS A 197 -0.33 -3.37 -11.10
C LYS A 197 0.73 -2.30 -11.12
N TYR A 198 1.98 -2.70 -11.34
CA TYR A 198 3.09 -1.79 -11.62
C TYR A 198 3.37 -1.76 -13.11
N THR A 199 3.32 -0.58 -13.72
CA THR A 199 3.59 -0.39 -15.16
C THR A 199 4.78 0.53 -15.32
N ASN A 200 5.77 0.10 -16.10
CA ASN A 200 6.84 0.99 -16.54
C ASN A 200 6.25 2.03 -17.49
N ILE A 201 6.35 3.31 -17.11
CA ILE A 201 5.88 4.45 -17.89
C ILE A 201 7.02 5.39 -18.29
N LYS A 202 8.28 4.97 -18.13
CA LYS A 202 9.45 5.78 -18.44
C LYS A 202 9.46 6.15 -19.92
N PRO A 203 9.35 7.45 -20.28
CA PRO A 203 9.38 7.88 -21.68
C PRO A 203 10.66 7.42 -22.38
N GLY A 204 10.52 6.90 -23.60
CA GLY A 204 11.65 6.44 -24.42
C GLY A 204 12.35 5.14 -23.96
N ALA A 205 11.96 4.54 -22.83
CA ALA A 205 12.51 3.25 -22.41
C ALA A 205 11.99 2.11 -23.30
N ALA A 206 12.87 1.17 -23.68
CA ALA A 206 12.48 -0.01 -24.47
C ALA A 206 11.40 -0.87 -23.77
N ALA A 207 11.41 -0.89 -22.43
CA ALA A 207 10.44 -1.58 -21.60
C ALA A 207 9.22 -0.73 -21.23
N ASN A 208 9.04 0.47 -21.82
CA ASN A 208 7.84 1.28 -21.57
C ASN A 208 6.58 0.50 -21.97
N GLY A 209 5.62 0.39 -21.05
CA GLY A 209 4.42 -0.44 -21.15
C GLY A 209 4.55 -1.84 -20.56
N SER A 210 5.76 -2.31 -20.24
CA SER A 210 5.95 -3.57 -19.51
C SER A 210 5.37 -3.45 -18.10
N TYR A 211 4.83 -4.55 -17.58
CA TYR A 211 4.18 -4.54 -16.27
C TYR A 211 4.31 -5.85 -15.53
N ILE A 212 4.18 -5.76 -14.20
CA ILE A 212 3.83 -6.87 -13.33
C ILE A 212 2.50 -6.55 -12.65
N TYR A 213 1.61 -7.52 -12.66
CA TYR A 213 0.26 -7.41 -12.13
C TYR A 213 0.00 -8.58 -11.18
N TYR A 214 -0.29 -8.28 -9.92
CA TYR A 214 -0.58 -9.26 -8.89
C TYR A 214 -2.03 -9.10 -8.43
N GLY A 215 -2.68 -10.20 -8.11
CA GLY A 215 -3.96 -10.14 -7.41
C GLY A 215 -4.36 -11.45 -6.77
N THR A 216 -5.47 -11.37 -6.05
CA THR A 216 -6.11 -12.50 -5.37
C THR A 216 -7.45 -12.81 -6.02
N THR A 217 -7.88 -14.07 -5.99
CA THR A 217 -9.21 -14.49 -6.47
C THR A 217 -9.91 -15.39 -5.45
N LEU A 218 -11.17 -15.74 -5.71
CA LEU A 218 -11.91 -16.74 -4.94
C LEU A 218 -11.82 -18.15 -5.53
N ALA A 219 -10.99 -18.36 -6.58
CA ALA A 219 -10.78 -19.66 -7.19
C ALA A 219 -9.86 -20.54 -6.34
N SER A 220 -9.69 -21.82 -6.73
CA SER A 220 -8.75 -22.74 -6.08
C SER A 220 -7.30 -22.26 -6.18
N PHE A 221 -6.96 -21.66 -7.32
CA PHE A 221 -5.76 -20.85 -7.49
C PHE A 221 -6.10 -19.41 -7.15
N ASP A 222 -5.99 -19.11 -5.85
CA ASP A 222 -6.46 -17.88 -5.24
C ASP A 222 -5.46 -16.73 -5.38
N ARG A 223 -4.35 -16.94 -6.09
CA ARG A 223 -3.31 -15.95 -6.38
C ARG A 223 -2.86 -16.00 -7.82
N TYR A 224 -2.48 -14.85 -8.36
CA TYR A 224 -1.90 -14.78 -9.70
C TYR A 224 -0.86 -13.68 -9.86
N TYR A 225 0.06 -13.89 -10.81
CA TYR A 225 0.84 -12.86 -11.46
C TYR A 225 0.57 -12.87 -12.96
N LYS A 226 0.53 -11.67 -13.56
CA LYS A 226 0.65 -11.46 -15.00
C LYS A 226 1.83 -10.53 -15.25
N ILE A 227 2.82 -11.03 -15.96
CA ILE A 227 4.04 -10.30 -16.29
C ILE A 227 4.08 -10.11 -17.79
N TYR A 228 4.06 -8.85 -18.23
CA TYR A 228 4.12 -8.51 -19.64
C TYR A 228 5.43 -7.82 -19.97
N ASN A 229 6.12 -8.35 -20.96
CA ASN A 229 7.35 -7.80 -21.52
C ASN A 229 7.07 -7.25 -22.92
N THR A 230 7.15 -5.93 -23.06
CA THR A 230 6.89 -5.24 -24.35
C THR A 230 7.92 -5.56 -25.41
N SER A 231 9.18 -5.78 -25.04
CA SER A 231 10.26 -6.07 -25.99
C SER A 231 10.10 -7.45 -26.65
N LEU A 232 9.54 -8.42 -25.93
CA LEU A 232 9.25 -9.77 -26.45
C LEU A 232 7.80 -9.93 -26.92
N SER A 233 6.95 -8.92 -26.70
CA SER A 233 5.50 -9.04 -26.83
C SER A 233 4.95 -10.30 -26.16
N ASN A 234 5.48 -10.64 -24.98
CA ASN A 234 5.19 -11.88 -24.29
C ASN A 234 4.48 -11.64 -22.95
N LEU A 235 3.50 -12.49 -22.65
CA LEU A 235 2.76 -12.50 -21.39
C LEU A 235 3.03 -13.81 -20.67
N THR A 236 3.69 -13.72 -19.52
CA THR A 236 3.83 -14.81 -18.56
C THR A 236 2.65 -14.72 -17.57
N GLU A 237 1.84 -15.77 -17.52
CA GLU A 237 0.75 -15.90 -16.55
C GLU A 237 1.11 -16.99 -15.54
N ILE A 238 0.95 -16.69 -14.25
CA ILE A 238 1.28 -17.59 -13.14
C ILE A 238 0.08 -17.59 -12.21
N GLU A 239 -0.44 -18.76 -11.87
CA GLU A 239 -1.57 -18.95 -10.95
C GLU A 239 -1.22 -20.05 -9.94
N TRP A 240 -1.52 -19.84 -8.67
CA TRP A 240 -1.23 -20.82 -7.63
C TRP A 240 -2.19 -20.73 -6.45
N SER A 241 -2.23 -21.81 -5.68
CA SER A 241 -2.91 -21.83 -4.39
C SER A 241 -1.96 -21.32 -3.31
N SER A 242 -2.30 -20.24 -2.63
CA SER A 242 -1.55 -19.74 -1.47
C SER A 242 -1.53 -20.72 -0.29
N THR A 243 -2.47 -21.67 -0.26
CA THR A 243 -2.61 -22.66 0.80
C THR A 243 -1.95 -23.99 0.45
N LEU A 244 -2.19 -24.50 -0.76
CA LEU A 244 -1.68 -25.82 -1.18
C LEU A 244 -0.35 -25.73 -1.94
N HIS A 245 0.05 -24.54 -2.37
CA HIS A 245 1.27 -24.24 -3.13
C HIS A 245 1.37 -24.86 -4.53
N ASN A 246 0.42 -25.70 -4.94
CA ASN A 246 0.30 -26.16 -6.33
C ASN A 246 -0.16 -25.03 -7.25
N GLY A 247 0.17 -25.12 -8.53
CA GLY A 247 -0.11 -24.06 -9.48
C GLY A 247 0.32 -24.38 -10.90
N HIS A 248 0.33 -23.36 -11.74
CA HIS A 248 0.65 -23.47 -13.14
C HIS A 248 1.17 -22.16 -13.72
N VAL A 249 1.96 -22.29 -14.78
CA VAL A 249 2.54 -21.18 -15.53
C VAL A 249 2.29 -21.37 -17.02
N LYS A 250 2.04 -20.27 -17.72
CA LYS A 250 1.89 -20.23 -19.18
C LYS A 250 2.70 -19.07 -19.72
N ASP A 251 3.52 -19.39 -20.71
CA ASP A 251 4.44 -18.46 -21.34
C ASP A 251 4.76 -18.94 -22.76
N PRO A 252 4.10 -18.38 -23.79
CA PRO A 252 4.27 -18.85 -25.15
C PRO A 252 5.68 -18.71 -25.71
N HIS A 253 6.44 -17.71 -25.26
CA HIS A 253 7.82 -17.53 -25.70
C HIS A 253 8.76 -18.57 -25.06
N HIS A 254 8.52 -18.99 -23.83
CA HIS A 254 9.35 -19.98 -23.15
C HIS A 254 9.02 -21.42 -23.56
N PHE A 255 7.74 -21.79 -23.54
CA PHE A 255 7.30 -23.16 -23.79
C PHE A 255 7.09 -23.49 -25.26
N ASN A 256 7.07 -22.48 -26.14
CA ASN A 256 6.72 -22.61 -27.56
C ASN A 256 5.31 -23.21 -27.79
N ASP A 257 4.40 -23.03 -26.84
CA ASP A 257 2.99 -23.42 -26.92
C ASP A 257 2.10 -22.44 -26.15
N SER A 258 0.78 -22.58 -26.23
CA SER A 258 -0.16 -21.76 -25.46
C SER A 258 -0.78 -22.52 -24.28
N SER A 259 -0.15 -23.60 -23.83
CA SER A 259 -0.65 -24.49 -22.80
C SER A 259 -0.20 -24.04 -21.41
N TRP A 260 -0.95 -24.48 -20.39
CA TRP A 260 -0.48 -24.38 -19.02
C TRP A 260 0.51 -25.50 -18.73
N HIS A 261 1.51 -25.19 -17.92
CA HIS A 261 2.51 -26.12 -17.41
C HIS A 261 2.45 -26.12 -15.88
N CYS A 262 2.11 -27.26 -15.29
CA CYS A 262 1.64 -27.35 -13.91
C CYS A 262 2.69 -27.94 -12.95
N TRP A 263 2.51 -27.65 -11.66
CA TRP A 263 3.23 -28.30 -10.57
C TRP A 263 2.29 -28.65 -9.41
N ASP A 264 2.66 -29.67 -8.63
CA ASP A 264 1.88 -30.17 -7.50
C ASP A 264 2.22 -29.49 -6.16
N ILE A 265 1.68 -30.00 -5.05
CA ILE A 265 1.91 -29.46 -3.70
C ILE A 265 3.36 -29.57 -3.23
N SER A 266 4.14 -30.46 -3.85
CA SER A 266 5.57 -30.63 -3.60
C SER A 266 6.42 -29.81 -4.56
N LEU A 267 5.79 -28.97 -5.40
CA LEU A 267 6.38 -28.13 -6.44
C LEU A 267 6.95 -28.92 -7.63
N GLN A 268 6.62 -30.20 -7.72
CA GLN A 268 7.07 -31.07 -8.81
C GLN A 268 6.19 -30.90 -10.03
N ASP A 269 6.79 -30.92 -11.22
CA ASP A 269 6.08 -30.82 -12.48
C ASP A 269 5.11 -32.00 -12.62
N VAL A 270 3.87 -31.69 -12.98
CA VAL A 270 2.81 -32.67 -13.20
C VAL A 270 2.05 -32.35 -14.47
N VAL A 271 1.37 -33.35 -15.02
CA VAL A 271 0.40 -33.12 -16.11
C VAL A 271 -0.72 -32.25 -15.56
N CYS A 272 -1.05 -31.20 -16.31
CA CYS A 272 -2.17 -30.33 -15.95
C CYS A 272 -3.50 -31.10 -15.92
N PRO A 273 -4.36 -30.87 -14.91
CA PRO A 273 -5.69 -31.45 -14.83
C PRO A 273 -6.61 -31.13 -16.00
#